data_AF-A0A660YWP1-F1
#
_entry.id   AF-A0A660YWP1-F1
#
_cell.length_a   1.000
_cell.length_b   1.000
_cell.length_c   1.000
_cell.angle_alpha   90.00
_cell.angle_beta   90.00
_cell.angle_gamma   90.00
#
_symmetry.space_group_name_H-M   'P 1'
#
loop_
_entity.id
_entity.type
_entity.pdbx_description
1 polymer ?
#
loop_
_entity_poly.entity_id
_entity_poly.type
_entity_poly.pdbx_seq_one_letter_code
_entity_poly.pdbx_strand_id
1 'polypeptide(L)'
;MRLEKIYIQLFFLLSAIFLGGCRLLVNDYPEPETVVEPVYINAFTITSPKYSSFWKPGAMMEIRWITSGSIEKVDIQLFRKTTLLRDLKINLMNNGIFIWNIPGDIKNSVHYHIKIINHINPDENELSDRFAILD
;
A
#
# COMPACT_ATOMS: atom_id res chain seq x y z
N MET A 1 -31.37 52.63 -6.29
CA MET A 1 -30.33 53.39 -5.55
C MET A 1 -30.36 53.12 -4.02
N ARG A 2 -30.55 51.86 -3.58
CA ARG A 2 -30.57 51.49 -2.14
C ARG A 2 -29.81 50.19 -1.79
N LEU A 3 -29.37 49.42 -2.80
CA LEU A 3 -28.55 48.20 -2.60
C LEU A 3 -27.03 48.44 -2.67
N GLU A 4 -26.56 49.43 -3.45
CA GLU A 4 -25.10 49.70 -3.54
C GLU A 4 -24.52 50.37 -2.28
N LYS A 5 -25.35 51.03 -1.47
CA LYS A 5 -24.90 51.67 -0.21
C LYS A 5 -24.66 50.68 0.93
N ILE A 6 -25.22 49.46 0.87
CA ILE A 6 -25.06 48.43 1.91
C ILE A 6 -23.73 47.69 1.74
N TYR A 7 -23.32 47.43 0.49
CA TYR A 7 -22.06 46.73 0.19
C TYR A 7 -20.82 47.54 0.58
N ILE A 8 -20.85 48.86 0.39
CA ILE A 8 -19.73 49.74 0.78
C ILE A 8 -19.59 49.79 2.31
N GLN A 9 -20.69 49.81 3.07
CA GLN A 9 -20.62 49.76 4.54
C GLN A 9 -20.15 48.40 5.08
N LEU A 10 -20.49 47.28 4.43
CA LEU A 10 -19.98 45.97 4.82
C LEU A 10 -18.48 45.78 4.50
N PHE A 11 -17.98 46.40 3.42
CA PHE A 11 -16.56 46.30 3.04
C PHE A 11 -15.63 47.04 4.01
N PHE A 12 -16.05 48.18 4.58
CA PHE A 12 -15.25 48.94 5.54
C PHE A 12 -15.22 48.35 6.97
N LEU A 13 -16.11 47.41 7.30
CA LEU A 13 -16.09 46.70 8.59
C LEU A 13 -15.18 45.46 8.59
N LEU A 14 -14.84 44.92 7.41
CA LEU A 14 -13.94 43.76 7.28
C LEU A 14 -12.45 44.13 7.17
N SER A 15 -12.12 45.40 6.88
CA SER A 15 -10.72 45.86 6.79
C SER A 15 -10.13 46.43 8.09
N ALA A 16 -10.92 46.52 9.16
CA ALA A 16 -10.51 47.10 10.45
C ALA A 16 -10.06 46.07 11.50
N ILE A 17 -9.73 44.83 11.09
CA ILE A 17 -9.04 43.84 11.95
C ILE A 17 -7.62 43.59 11.42
N PHE A 18 -6.97 44.65 10.94
CA PHE A 18 -5.52 44.72 10.84
C PHE A 18 -5.10 46.00 11.54
N LEU A 19 -4.11 45.88 12.43
CA LEU A 19 -3.53 46.92 13.31
C LEU A 19 -4.15 47.00 14.71
N GLY A 20 -3.78 46.02 15.53
CA GLY A 20 -3.93 46.08 16.97
C GLY A 20 -3.02 45.04 17.62
N GLY A 21 -1.71 45.28 17.59
CA GLY A 21 -0.75 44.43 18.27
C GLY A 21 -0.99 44.41 19.78
N CYS A 22 -1.30 43.24 20.33
CA CYS A 22 -1.02 42.91 21.71
C CYS A 22 0.19 41.99 21.73
N ARG A 23 1.35 42.57 22.02
CA ARG A 23 2.53 41.84 22.50
C ARG A 23 2.17 41.27 23.87
N LEU A 24 1.64 40.04 23.89
CA LEU A 24 1.54 39.25 25.11
C LEU A 24 2.82 38.44 25.27
N LEU A 25 3.28 38.48 26.51
CA LEU A 25 4.52 37.93 26.99
C LEU A 25 4.60 36.44 26.70
N VAL A 26 5.82 36.01 26.42
CA VAL A 26 6.32 34.63 26.39
C VAL A 26 5.58 33.80 27.44
N ASN A 27 4.62 33.00 26.99
CA ASN A 27 4.34 31.74 27.62
C ASN A 27 5.18 30.73 26.84
N ASP A 28 6.03 29.98 27.55
CA ASP A 28 6.67 28.77 27.04
C ASP A 28 5.59 27.94 26.35
N TYR A 29 5.54 28.05 25.02
CA TYR A 29 4.88 27.03 24.22
C TYR A 29 5.74 25.80 24.44
N PRO A 30 5.23 24.72 25.05
CA PRO A 30 5.93 23.45 24.93
C PRO A 30 6.14 23.25 23.43
N GLU A 31 7.39 23.10 23.03
CA GLU A 31 7.77 22.69 21.68
C GLU A 31 6.80 21.58 21.27
N PRO A 32 6.14 21.66 20.09
CA PRO A 32 5.12 20.70 19.74
C PRO A 32 5.70 19.30 19.90
N GLU A 33 5.18 18.53 20.86
CA GLU A 33 5.53 17.13 21.02
C GLU A 33 5.40 16.50 19.63
N THR A 34 6.51 16.00 19.11
CA THR A 34 6.54 15.40 17.79
C THR A 34 5.54 14.25 17.81
N VAL A 35 4.44 14.39 17.07
CA VAL A 35 3.49 13.31 16.86
C VAL A 35 4.24 12.23 16.07
N VAL A 36 4.81 11.26 16.78
CA VAL A 36 5.47 10.12 16.15
C VAL A 36 4.37 9.24 15.59
N GLU A 37 4.07 9.37 14.29
CA GLU A 37 3.21 8.41 13.62
C GLU A 37 3.79 6.99 13.78
N PRO A 38 2.97 5.97 14.05
CA PRO A 38 3.47 4.61 14.14
C PRO A 38 4.08 4.21 12.79
N VAL A 39 5.38 3.91 12.79
CA VAL A 39 6.07 3.37 11.62
C VAL A 39 5.54 1.96 11.39
N TYR A 40 4.68 1.79 10.39
CA TYR A 40 4.25 0.47 9.95
C TYR A 40 5.35 -0.13 9.07
N ILE A 41 5.99 -1.21 9.54
CA ILE A 41 6.95 -1.97 8.75
C ILE A 41 6.21 -3.13 8.08
N ASN A 42 6.22 -3.15 6.75
CA ASN A 42 5.68 -4.29 6.00
C ASN A 42 6.54 -5.54 6.25
N ALA A 43 5.89 -6.63 6.66
CA ALA A 43 6.54 -7.93 6.90
C ALA A 43 7.17 -8.51 5.63
N PHE A 44 6.58 -8.23 4.47
CA PHE A 44 7.03 -8.71 3.18
C PHE A 44 7.17 -7.56 2.18
N THR A 45 8.04 -7.74 1.19
CA THR A 45 8.10 -6.93 -0.02
C THR A 45 8.28 -7.85 -1.21
N ILE A 46 7.25 -7.97 -2.05
CA ILE A 46 7.29 -8.84 -3.24
C ILE A 46 8.08 -8.13 -4.35
N THR A 47 9.17 -8.76 -4.79
CA THR A 47 10.08 -8.23 -5.81
C THR A 47 9.83 -8.83 -7.19
N SER A 48 9.21 -10.01 -7.27
CA SER A 48 8.65 -10.60 -8.49
C SER A 48 7.42 -11.44 -8.14
N PRO A 49 6.31 -11.34 -8.88
CA PRO A 49 6.11 -10.53 -10.07
C PRO A 49 5.97 -9.03 -9.77
N LYS A 50 6.22 -8.17 -10.77
CA LYS A 50 5.97 -6.73 -10.70
C LYS A 50 4.80 -6.34 -11.61
N TYR A 51 4.33 -5.12 -11.45
CA TYR A 51 3.41 -4.53 -12.40
C TYR A 51 3.91 -4.72 -13.84
N SER A 52 3.01 -5.09 -14.76
CA SER A 52 3.28 -5.35 -16.18
C SER A 52 4.16 -6.55 -16.51
N SER A 53 4.62 -7.32 -15.54
CA SER A 53 5.28 -8.60 -15.82
C SER A 53 4.32 -9.56 -16.53
N PHE A 54 4.87 -10.38 -17.42
CA PHE A 54 4.11 -11.23 -18.33
C PHE A 54 4.74 -12.62 -18.44
N TRP A 55 3.89 -13.65 -18.43
CA TRP A 55 4.26 -15.03 -18.70
C TRP A 55 3.27 -15.71 -19.62
N LYS A 56 3.72 -16.77 -20.29
CA LYS A 56 2.83 -17.67 -21.05
C LYS A 56 2.35 -18.83 -20.19
N PRO A 57 1.16 -19.39 -20.46
CA PRO A 57 0.79 -20.71 -19.95
C PRO A 57 1.92 -21.73 -20.18
N GLY A 58 2.19 -22.59 -19.19
CA GLY A 58 3.28 -23.58 -19.27
C GLY A 58 4.68 -23.06 -18.93
N ALA A 59 4.88 -21.74 -18.77
CA ALA A 59 6.17 -21.18 -18.40
C ALA A 59 6.53 -21.46 -16.92
N MET A 60 7.83 -21.41 -16.61
CA MET A 60 8.30 -21.34 -15.23
C MET A 60 8.40 -19.87 -14.81
N MET A 61 7.74 -19.53 -13.70
CA MET A 61 7.73 -18.18 -13.15
C MET A 61 8.41 -18.17 -11.79
N GLU A 62 9.33 -17.23 -11.62
CA GLU A 62 10.01 -17.02 -10.35
C GLU A 62 9.28 -15.98 -9.50
N ILE A 63 8.81 -16.40 -8.34
CA ILE A 63 8.20 -15.57 -7.32
C ILE A 63 9.29 -15.24 -6.30
N ARG A 64 9.55 -13.94 -6.09
CA ARG A 64 10.59 -13.45 -5.18
C ARG A 64 10.04 -12.43 -4.20
N TRP A 65 10.57 -12.46 -2.99
CA TRP A 65 10.23 -11.50 -1.95
C TRP A 65 11.38 -11.31 -0.97
N ILE A 66 11.29 -10.22 -0.22
CA ILE A 66 12.14 -9.92 0.94
C ILE A 66 11.24 -9.88 2.16
N THR A 67 11.76 -10.30 3.32
CA THR A 67 11.06 -10.24 4.60
C THR A 67 11.76 -9.32 5.58
N SER A 68 10.98 -8.62 6.40
CA SER A 68 11.46 -7.95 7.59
C SER A 68 11.18 -8.82 8.82
N GLY A 69 12.08 -8.78 9.81
CA GLY A 69 11.96 -9.63 11.01
C GLY A 69 12.24 -11.12 10.77
N SER A 70 11.78 -11.96 11.69
CA SER A 70 12.02 -13.41 11.70
C SER A 70 10.76 -14.18 11.30
N ILE A 71 10.65 -14.49 10.01
CA ILE A 71 9.58 -15.32 9.44
C ILE A 71 10.20 -16.60 8.93
N GLU A 72 9.92 -17.73 9.59
CA GLU A 72 10.51 -19.02 9.22
C GLU A 72 9.84 -19.64 7.99
N LYS A 73 8.52 -19.48 7.87
CA LYS A 73 7.72 -20.17 6.86
C LYS A 73 6.62 -19.30 6.29
N VAL A 74 6.30 -19.56 5.01
CA VAL A 74 5.31 -18.80 4.26
C VAL A 74 4.32 -19.70 3.52
N ASP A 75 3.13 -19.14 3.29
CA ASP A 75 2.16 -19.66 2.34
C ASP A 75 2.12 -18.74 1.11
N ILE A 76 1.94 -19.32 -0.06
CA ILE A 76 1.91 -18.62 -1.34
C ILE A 76 0.59 -18.94 -2.02
N GLN A 77 -0.18 -17.89 -2.31
CA GLN A 77 -1.50 -18.01 -2.92
C GLN A 77 -1.56 -17.29 -4.25
N LEU A 78 -2.32 -17.85 -5.18
CA LEU A 78 -2.63 -17.23 -6.46
C LEU A 78 -4.04 -16.63 -6.41
N PHE A 79 -4.14 -15.35 -6.71
CA PHE A 79 -5.38 -14.64 -6.88
C PHE A 79 -5.60 -14.27 -8.35
N ARG A 80 -6.87 -14.13 -8.73
CA ARG A 80 -7.25 -13.45 -9.97
C ARG A 80 -8.33 -12.44 -9.67
N LYS A 81 -8.05 -11.17 -9.97
CA LYS A 81 -8.79 -10.02 -9.43
C LYS A 81 -8.74 -10.11 -7.90
N THR A 82 -9.89 -10.11 -7.24
CA THR A 82 -10.02 -10.21 -5.78
C THR A 82 -10.29 -11.63 -5.29
N THR A 83 -10.40 -12.62 -6.18
CA THR A 83 -10.77 -14.00 -5.84
C THR A 83 -9.53 -14.87 -5.69
N LEU A 84 -9.41 -15.54 -4.55
CA LEU A 84 -8.45 -16.62 -4.36
C LEU A 84 -8.74 -17.74 -5.36
N LEU A 85 -7.76 -18.10 -6.18
CA LEU A 85 -7.88 -19.22 -7.10
C LEU A 85 -7.39 -20.52 -6.48
N ARG A 86 -6.21 -20.50 -5.87
CA ARG A 86 -5.61 -21.66 -5.21
C ARG A 86 -4.39 -21.27 -4.37
N ASP A 87 -4.06 -22.13 -3.41
CA ASP A 87 -2.73 -22.16 -2.81
C ASP A 87 -1.74 -22.78 -3.81
N LEU A 88 -0.62 -22.09 -4.05
CA LEU A 88 0.51 -22.61 -4.81
C LEU A 88 1.43 -23.44 -3.92
N LYS A 89 1.61 -22.99 -2.67
CA LYS A 89 2.41 -23.68 -1.66
C LYS A 89 1.97 -23.27 -0.27
N ILE A 90 2.01 -24.22 0.67
CA ILE A 90 1.73 -24.01 2.09
C ILE A 90 2.94 -24.49 2.89
N ASN A 91 3.23 -23.85 4.02
CA ASN A 91 4.26 -24.22 4.99
C ASN A 91 5.67 -24.29 4.34
N LEU A 92 5.95 -23.38 3.40
CA LEU A 92 7.23 -23.30 2.68
C LEU A 92 8.29 -22.64 3.55
N MET A 93 9.50 -23.21 3.61
CA MET A 93 10.65 -22.53 4.24
C MET A 93 10.90 -21.18 3.57
N ASN A 94 11.00 -20.12 4.38
CA ASN A 94 11.15 -18.77 3.88
C ASN A 94 12.59 -18.48 3.39
N ASN A 95 12.86 -18.84 2.14
CA ASN A 95 14.13 -18.57 1.48
C ASN A 95 14.08 -17.38 0.50
N GLY A 96 12.98 -16.61 0.49
CA GLY A 96 12.78 -15.45 -0.39
C GLY A 96 12.49 -15.77 -1.87
N ILE A 97 12.29 -17.05 -2.21
CA ILE A 97 12.10 -17.51 -3.60
C ILE A 97 11.18 -18.74 -3.67
N PHE A 98 10.35 -18.78 -4.70
CA PHE A 98 9.59 -19.96 -5.11
C PHE A 98 9.45 -20.00 -6.64
N ILE A 99 9.71 -21.16 -7.26
CA ILE A 99 9.52 -21.36 -8.70
C ILE A 99 8.16 -22.01 -8.93
N TRP A 100 7.28 -21.30 -9.62
CA TRP A 100 5.97 -21.79 -10.00
C TRP A 100 5.94 -22.25 -11.45
N ASN A 101 5.60 -23.52 -11.66
CA ASN A 101 5.29 -24.04 -12.99
C ASN A 101 3.84 -23.67 -13.33
N ILE A 102 3.67 -22.69 -14.22
CA ILE A 102 2.35 -22.20 -14.62
C ILE A 102 1.64 -23.33 -15.39
N PRO A 103 0.42 -23.73 -15.00
CA PRO A 103 -0.35 -24.72 -15.74
C PRO A 103 -0.60 -24.27 -17.19
N GLY A 104 -0.47 -25.17 -18.16
CA GLY A 104 -0.72 -24.86 -19.57
C GLY A 104 -2.19 -24.54 -19.89
N ASP A 105 -3.11 -24.97 -19.02
CA ASP A 105 -4.56 -24.75 -19.12
C ASP A 105 -5.05 -23.53 -18.31
N ILE A 106 -4.12 -22.74 -17.75
CA ILE A 106 -4.50 -21.55 -16.99
C ILE A 106 -5.19 -20.52 -17.90
N LYS A 107 -6.27 -19.91 -17.40
CA LYS A 107 -7.05 -18.95 -18.17
C LYS A 107 -6.27 -17.65 -18.39
N ASN A 108 -6.23 -17.15 -19.62
CA ASN A 108 -5.62 -15.87 -19.94
C ASN A 108 -6.22 -14.72 -19.10
N SER A 109 -5.36 -13.92 -18.46
CA SER A 109 -5.77 -12.73 -17.70
C SER A 109 -4.59 -11.80 -17.42
N VAL A 110 -4.89 -10.49 -17.29
CA VAL A 110 -3.94 -9.45 -16.85
C VAL A 110 -4.12 -9.06 -15.37
N HIS A 111 -4.90 -9.85 -14.62
CA HIS A 111 -5.32 -9.56 -13.25
C HIS A 111 -4.88 -10.64 -12.27
N TYR A 112 -3.76 -11.32 -12.53
CA TYR A 112 -3.20 -12.25 -11.57
C TYR A 112 -2.43 -11.50 -10.49
N HIS A 113 -2.49 -12.02 -9.26
CA HIS A 113 -1.72 -11.53 -8.12
C HIS A 113 -1.17 -12.72 -7.33
N ILE A 114 0.00 -12.54 -6.72
CA ILE A 114 0.56 -13.47 -5.74
C ILE A 114 0.34 -12.85 -4.36
N LYS A 115 -0.16 -13.64 -3.42
CA LYS A 115 -0.17 -13.28 -2.02
C LYS A 115 0.86 -14.13 -1.28
N ILE A 116 1.69 -13.50 -0.47
CA ILE A 116 2.61 -14.17 0.45
C ILE A 116 2.13 -13.90 1.88
N ILE A 117 2.08 -14.95 2.68
CA ILE A 117 1.50 -14.92 4.03
C ILE A 117 2.50 -15.58 4.97
N ASN A 118 2.76 -14.99 6.14
CA ASN A 118 3.46 -15.68 7.21
C ASN A 118 2.60 -16.86 7.70
N HIS A 119 3.16 -18.06 7.65
CA HIS A 119 2.43 -19.29 7.98
C HIS A 119 1.94 -19.33 9.44
N ILE A 120 2.67 -18.70 10.36
CA ILE A 120 2.35 -18.67 11.79
C ILE A 120 1.48 -17.46 12.15
N ASN A 121 1.72 -16.30 11.52
CA ASN A 121 0.97 -15.07 11.76
C ASN A 121 0.34 -14.54 10.46
N PRO A 122 -0.86 -15.00 10.06
CA PRO A 122 -1.45 -14.63 8.76
C PRO A 122 -1.74 -13.14 8.56
N ASP A 123 -1.81 -12.35 9.64
CA ASP A 123 -1.96 -10.89 9.56
C ASP A 123 -0.73 -10.22 8.95
N GLU A 124 0.44 -10.86 9.03
CA GLU A 124 1.62 -10.52 8.26
C GLU A 124 1.53 -11.14 6.87
N ASN A 125 1.12 -10.34 5.89
CA ASN A 125 1.01 -10.76 4.51
C ASN A 125 1.21 -9.59 3.56
N GLU A 126 1.47 -9.90 2.30
CA GLU A 126 1.60 -8.92 1.23
C GLU A 126 0.97 -9.46 -0.05
N LEU A 127 0.30 -8.58 -0.81
CA LEU A 127 -0.27 -8.88 -2.11
C LEU A 127 0.58 -8.19 -3.18
N SER A 128 0.97 -8.94 -4.21
CA SER A 128 1.78 -8.39 -5.30
C SER A 128 0.98 -7.40 -6.15
N ASP A 129 1.71 -6.61 -6.93
CA ASP A 129 1.16 -5.96 -8.11
C ASP A 129 0.48 -6.97 -9.04
N ARG A 130 -0.40 -6.46 -9.91
CA ARG A 130 -1.01 -7.27 -10.97
C ARG A 130 0.03 -7.67 -12.02
N PHE A 131 -0.08 -8.91 -12.51
CA PHE A 131 0.68 -9.41 -13.64
C PHE A 131 -0.21 -10.18 -14.62
N ALA A 132 0.35 -10.44 -15.80
CA ALA A 132 -0.36 -11.06 -16.89
C ALA A 132 0.13 -12.49 -17.17
N ILE A 133 -0.84 -13.37 -17.43
CA ILE A 133 -0.61 -14.67 -18.06
C ILE A 133 -1.49 -14.71 -19.30
N LEU A 134 -0.89 -14.70 -20.49
CA LEU A 134 -1.58 -14.77 -21.78
C LEU A 134 -0.77 -15.67 -22.73
N ASP A 135 -1.44 -16.23 -23.73
CA ASP A 135 -0.80 -17.01 -24.80
C ASP A 135 -0.12 -16.11 -25.84
#